data_AF-A0A068RZQ8-F1
#
_entry.id   AF-A0A068RZQ8-F1
#
_cell.length_a   1.000
_cell.length_b   1.000
_cell.length_c   1.000
_cell.angle_alpha   90.00
_cell.angle_beta   90.00
_cell.angle_gamma   90.00
#
_symmetry.space_group_name_H-M   'P 1'
#
loop_
_entity.id
_entity.type
_entity.pdbx_description
1 polymer ?
#
loop_
_entity_poly.entity_id
_entity_poly.type
_entity_poly.pdbx_seq_one_letter_code
_entity_poly.pdbx_strand_id
1 'polypeptide(L)'
;MLSTIRTRALLLLSVTIAVAAQTAEDYKVTAVPGVDSAIALNFSQYAGHIEITPESHGNLFFWSIQPDVETEKLIIWLNGGPGCSSMDGLFMGNGPYRVNRDLSLNITMTGWQEHATMVFVDQPVGTGYSTVDTEGYAKNMVEIMDQFVTFIDKLFEVFPEYKEKEMYLAGESYAGTYLPYFASRMLELNRNGDKKYRLQGIALGNGWISPQHQYDAYIDFAYEKGLVPEEHKPIVDAAHRDCKKLLQYSNTIKVDECEMVLQKIVEATYYEQDGSKYCINMYDSRLTSLVDDGCGMAWPVDIADVTNYMRKPEVMSAVHVEKFKGGWTECGSKVGSSLNGDKSIASYDLLPKILEEIPVMLFGGDQDFICNMLGMNYLVGNMTWNGAKGFEDATALEWYVGDTQAGSFKQARNLSLVTIYDGSHMVSYDKPLETLDMINRFMGVGDNMANGVPSRVVGDTSPGNHEGSPSQENDWSQYYGMGTLALIFVICFAGVSGYFWYKSRKPAFQGYGPTGGSHMDGGEGLGIIGLQKKRHAKLRIDDHDDTNELDELVIETPGTLFTAEGYSGDDRGHYQRAATTITGNTIRKKHIPARFAIEDDDDNQVPNNTFPSPPMRDTHA
;
A
#
# COMPACT_ATOMS: atom_id res chain seq x y z
N MET A 1 62.48 -44.83 -33.01
CA MET A 1 61.02 -44.84 -32.81
C MET A 1 60.71 -43.96 -31.61
N LEU A 2 60.27 -42.72 -31.84
CA LEU A 2 59.80 -41.79 -30.82
C LEU A 2 58.38 -41.41 -31.20
N SER A 3 57.42 -41.83 -30.39
CA SER A 3 55.98 -41.61 -30.59
C SER A 3 55.60 -40.23 -30.07
N THR A 4 54.90 -39.45 -30.90
CA THR A 4 54.36 -38.12 -30.58
C THR A 4 52.88 -38.27 -30.25
N ILE A 5 52.48 -37.96 -29.02
CA ILE A 5 51.08 -37.85 -28.61
C ILE A 5 50.68 -36.39 -28.77
N ARG A 6 49.77 -36.11 -29.72
CA ARG A 6 49.10 -34.82 -29.88
C ARG A 6 47.83 -34.79 -29.03
N THR A 7 47.85 -34.07 -27.91
CA THR A 7 46.66 -33.76 -27.13
C THR A 7 45.91 -32.61 -27.81
N ARG A 8 44.71 -32.85 -28.32
CA ARG A 8 43.78 -31.80 -28.77
C ARG A 8 43.01 -31.30 -27.55
N ALA A 9 43.23 -30.06 -27.15
CA ALA A 9 42.36 -29.37 -26.20
C ALA A 9 41.06 -28.96 -26.92
N LEU A 10 39.94 -29.50 -26.48
CA LEU A 10 38.61 -29.03 -26.87
C LEU A 10 38.27 -27.82 -25.98
N LEU A 11 38.21 -26.63 -26.55
CA LEU A 11 37.59 -25.48 -25.89
C LEU A 11 36.08 -25.70 -25.88
N LEU A 12 35.51 -26.00 -24.72
CA LEU A 12 34.07 -25.90 -24.47
C LEU A 12 33.75 -24.41 -24.29
N LEU A 13 33.17 -23.77 -25.32
CA LEU A 13 32.50 -22.48 -25.12
C LEU A 13 31.25 -22.73 -24.28
N SER A 14 31.30 -22.36 -23.00
CA SER A 14 30.12 -22.16 -22.18
C SER A 14 29.36 -20.96 -22.74
N VAL A 15 28.30 -21.21 -23.51
CA VAL A 15 27.31 -20.17 -23.84
C VAL A 15 26.52 -19.90 -22.57
N THR A 16 26.94 -18.90 -21.80
CA THR A 16 26.09 -18.28 -20.78
C THR A 16 24.99 -17.54 -21.53
N ILE A 17 23.79 -18.12 -21.57
CA ILE A 17 22.59 -17.38 -21.97
C ILE A 17 22.39 -16.34 -20.87
N ALA A 18 22.76 -15.09 -21.15
CA ALA A 18 22.35 -13.98 -20.31
C ALA A 18 20.83 -13.89 -20.43
N VAL A 19 20.12 -14.29 -19.38
CA VAL A 19 18.71 -13.95 -19.22
C VAL A 19 18.66 -12.42 -19.20
N ALA A 20 17.97 -11.81 -20.16
CA ALA A 20 17.79 -10.37 -20.16
C ALA A 20 17.12 -9.96 -18.84
N ALA A 21 17.63 -8.90 -18.20
CA ALA A 21 16.98 -8.34 -17.03
C ALA A 21 15.56 -7.91 -17.40
N GLN A 22 14.58 -8.24 -16.56
CA GLN A 22 13.19 -7.85 -16.77
C GLN A 22 13.08 -6.32 -16.66
N THR A 23 12.24 -5.74 -17.50
CA THR A 23 12.04 -4.30 -17.61
C THR A 23 10.58 -3.94 -17.31
N ALA A 24 10.30 -2.70 -16.94
CA ALA A 24 8.92 -2.23 -16.71
C ALA A 24 7.95 -2.57 -17.85
N GLU A 25 8.39 -2.52 -19.12
CA GLU A 25 7.52 -2.84 -20.27
C GLU A 25 7.09 -4.31 -20.31
N ASP A 26 7.86 -5.23 -19.71
CA ASP A 26 7.48 -6.65 -19.60
C ASP A 26 6.27 -6.86 -18.68
N TYR A 27 5.96 -5.87 -17.82
CA TYR A 27 4.86 -5.91 -16.86
C TYR A 27 3.65 -5.07 -17.31
N LYS A 28 3.70 -4.41 -18.46
CA LYS A 28 2.71 -3.41 -18.87
C LYS A 28 1.33 -4.02 -19.16
N VAL A 29 0.31 -3.54 -18.45
CA VAL A 29 -1.08 -3.96 -18.68
C VAL A 29 -1.68 -3.10 -19.79
N THR A 30 -1.63 -3.61 -21.03
CA THR A 30 -2.04 -2.87 -22.24
C THR A 30 -3.54 -2.63 -22.34
N ALA A 31 -4.37 -3.50 -21.78
CA ALA A 31 -5.81 -3.33 -21.70
C ALA A 31 -6.34 -4.05 -20.46
N VAL A 32 -7.27 -3.42 -19.73
CA VAL A 32 -8.01 -4.08 -18.65
C VAL A 32 -9.34 -4.57 -19.22
N PRO A 33 -9.60 -5.89 -19.24
CA PRO A 33 -10.89 -6.41 -19.65
C PRO A 33 -12.02 -5.80 -18.82
N GLY A 34 -13.16 -5.50 -19.44
CA GLY A 34 -14.32 -4.97 -18.72
C GLY A 34 -14.36 -3.44 -18.56
N VAL A 35 -13.28 -2.71 -18.85
CA VAL A 35 -13.35 -1.24 -19.01
C VAL A 35 -13.97 -0.92 -20.38
N ASP A 36 -14.94 0.01 -20.42
CA ASP A 36 -15.49 0.49 -21.68
C ASP A 36 -14.39 1.16 -22.52
N SER A 37 -14.20 0.70 -23.75
CA SER A 37 -13.23 1.26 -24.71
C SER A 37 -13.40 2.74 -25.01
N ALA A 38 -14.57 3.32 -24.73
CA ALA A 38 -14.82 4.76 -24.85
C ALA A 38 -14.22 5.58 -23.69
N ILE A 39 -13.89 4.93 -22.57
CA ILE A 39 -13.28 5.58 -21.40
C ILE A 39 -11.77 5.64 -21.61
N ALA A 40 -11.24 6.86 -21.71
CA ALA A 40 -9.82 7.09 -21.61
C ALA A 40 -9.38 6.94 -20.14
N LEU A 41 -8.45 6.01 -19.87
CA LEU A 41 -7.80 5.94 -18.57
C LEU A 41 -6.66 6.96 -18.54
N ASN A 42 -6.64 7.79 -17.50
CA ASN A 42 -5.66 8.87 -17.33
C ASN A 42 -4.46 8.39 -16.49
N PHE A 43 -4.14 7.09 -16.61
CA PHE A 43 -3.08 6.43 -15.87
C PHE A 43 -2.57 5.22 -16.65
N SER A 44 -1.29 4.92 -16.45
CA SER A 44 -0.63 3.70 -16.91
C SER A 44 -0.61 2.66 -15.80
N GLN A 45 -0.41 1.39 -16.14
CA GLN A 45 -0.47 0.31 -15.15
C GLN A 45 0.36 -0.89 -15.54
N TYR A 46 0.87 -1.56 -14.52
CA TYR A 46 1.84 -2.63 -14.63
C TYR A 46 1.52 -3.72 -13.62
N ALA A 47 1.54 -4.97 -14.02
CA ALA A 47 1.23 -6.09 -13.13
C ALA A 47 1.99 -7.35 -13.51
N GLY A 48 2.29 -8.17 -12.50
CA GLY A 48 2.94 -9.46 -12.70
C GLY A 48 3.66 -9.94 -11.44
N HIS A 49 4.48 -10.98 -11.61
CA HIS A 49 5.20 -11.63 -10.53
C HIS A 49 6.64 -11.15 -10.41
N ILE A 50 7.05 -10.79 -9.19
CA ILE A 50 8.46 -10.63 -8.82
C ILE A 50 8.89 -11.84 -7.99
N GLU A 51 9.84 -12.60 -8.50
CA GLU A 51 10.43 -13.74 -7.79
C GLU A 51 11.26 -13.24 -6.61
N ILE A 52 10.98 -13.73 -5.40
CA ILE A 52 11.68 -13.34 -4.17
C ILE A 52 12.44 -14.49 -3.53
N THR A 53 11.97 -15.74 -3.69
CA THR A 53 12.64 -16.94 -3.14
C THR A 53 12.74 -18.04 -4.21
N PRO A 54 13.76 -17.99 -5.08
CA PRO A 54 13.93 -18.92 -6.20
C PRO A 54 13.93 -20.40 -5.76
N GLU A 55 14.47 -20.70 -4.58
CA GLU A 55 14.60 -22.05 -4.04
C GLU A 55 13.25 -22.73 -3.78
N SER A 56 12.20 -21.92 -3.58
CA SER A 56 10.84 -22.37 -3.29
C SER A 56 9.82 -21.84 -4.32
N HIS A 57 10.30 -21.29 -5.44
CA HIS A 57 9.50 -20.63 -6.47
C HIS A 57 8.54 -19.57 -5.88
N GLY A 58 9.00 -18.86 -4.85
CA GLY A 58 8.20 -17.84 -4.18
C GLY A 58 8.20 -16.55 -4.99
N ASN A 59 7.01 -16.12 -5.38
CA ASN A 59 6.78 -14.92 -6.17
C ASN A 59 5.71 -14.07 -5.48
N LEU A 60 5.94 -12.76 -5.39
CA LEU A 60 4.88 -11.81 -5.03
C LEU A 60 4.29 -11.18 -6.29
N PHE A 61 2.97 -11.18 -6.37
CA PHE A 61 2.22 -10.48 -7.40
C PHE A 61 2.02 -9.02 -6.98
N PHE A 62 2.16 -8.11 -7.94
CA PHE A 62 1.82 -6.71 -7.76
C PHE A 62 0.95 -6.21 -8.91
N TRP A 63 0.17 -5.16 -8.63
CA TRP A 63 -0.46 -4.33 -9.64
C TRP A 63 -0.21 -2.86 -9.29
N SER A 64 0.50 -2.16 -10.16
CA SER A 64 0.80 -0.74 -10.02
C SER A 64 -0.06 0.11 -10.92
N ILE A 65 -0.56 1.22 -10.39
CA ILE A 65 -1.31 2.26 -11.10
C ILE A 65 -0.49 3.56 -11.01
N GLN A 66 -0.03 4.06 -12.17
CA GLN A 66 0.78 5.26 -12.30
C GLN A 66 -0.07 6.37 -12.95
N PRO A 67 -0.38 7.49 -12.26
CA PRO A 67 -1.09 8.59 -12.89
C PRO A 67 -0.29 9.17 -14.06
N ASP A 68 -1.00 9.64 -15.10
CA ASP A 68 -0.36 10.31 -16.24
C ASP A 68 0.27 11.65 -15.85
N VAL A 69 -0.26 12.28 -14.80
CA VAL A 69 0.37 13.44 -14.18
C VAL A 69 1.50 12.95 -13.29
N GLU A 70 2.71 13.43 -13.58
CA GLU A 70 3.89 13.07 -12.81
C GLU A 70 3.71 13.42 -11.33
N THR A 71 3.98 12.45 -10.46
CA THR A 71 3.93 12.60 -9.01
C THR A 71 5.22 12.07 -8.39
N GLU A 72 5.69 12.75 -7.35
CA GLU A 72 6.82 12.31 -6.54
C GLU A 72 6.42 11.29 -5.48
N LYS A 73 5.11 11.03 -5.29
CA LYS A 73 4.60 10.16 -4.22
C LYS A 73 4.44 8.72 -4.70
N LEU A 74 4.82 7.77 -3.85
CA LEU A 74 4.63 6.33 -4.05
C LEU A 74 3.95 5.75 -2.82
N ILE A 75 2.83 5.07 -2.99
CA ILE A 75 2.17 4.31 -1.94
C ILE A 75 2.24 2.82 -2.27
N ILE A 76 2.81 2.04 -1.36
CA ILE A 76 2.65 0.58 -1.38
C ILE A 76 1.46 0.23 -0.50
N TRP A 77 0.41 -0.34 -1.09
CA TRP A 77 -0.81 -0.75 -0.39
C TRP A 77 -0.83 -2.25 -0.10
N LEU A 78 -1.13 -2.59 1.16
CA LEU A 78 -1.23 -3.96 1.65
C LEU A 78 -2.56 -4.23 2.35
N ASN A 79 -3.30 -5.24 1.90
CA ASN A 79 -4.38 -5.84 2.68
C ASN A 79 -3.82 -6.76 3.78
N GLY A 80 -4.72 -7.18 4.69
CA GLY A 80 -4.39 -7.95 5.88
C GLY A 80 -4.65 -9.46 5.75
N GLY A 81 -5.57 -9.96 6.58
CA GLY A 81 -5.85 -11.39 6.75
C GLY A 81 -5.34 -11.92 8.09
N PRO A 82 -4.19 -12.62 8.15
CA PRO A 82 -3.11 -12.66 7.16
C PRO A 82 -3.40 -13.51 5.92
N GLY A 83 -2.98 -13.02 4.76
CA GLY A 83 -3.08 -13.71 3.47
C GLY A 83 -4.26 -13.30 2.58
N CYS A 84 -4.85 -12.12 2.84
CA CYS A 84 -5.88 -11.54 1.97
C CYS A 84 -5.24 -10.64 0.89
N SER A 85 -5.79 -10.71 -0.32
CA SER A 85 -5.24 -10.09 -1.51
C SER A 85 -5.36 -8.57 -1.45
N SER A 86 -4.30 -7.87 -1.88
CA SER A 86 -4.33 -6.41 -2.00
C SER A 86 -5.15 -5.92 -3.20
N MET A 87 -5.69 -6.86 -3.98
CA MET A 87 -6.66 -6.57 -5.04
C MET A 87 -8.00 -6.13 -4.46
N ASP A 88 -8.28 -6.39 -3.18
CA ASP A 88 -9.42 -5.82 -2.48
C ASP A 88 -9.30 -4.29 -2.41
N GLY A 89 -8.12 -3.77 -2.04
CA GLY A 89 -7.83 -2.35 -2.14
C GLY A 89 -8.02 -1.80 -3.55
N LEU A 90 -7.54 -2.52 -4.57
CA LEU A 90 -7.61 -2.09 -5.96
C LEU A 90 -9.06 -2.00 -6.51
N PHE A 91 -9.91 -2.99 -6.20
CA PHE A 91 -11.24 -3.16 -6.81
C PHE A 91 -12.41 -2.80 -5.90
N MET A 92 -12.20 -2.65 -4.59
CA MET A 92 -13.26 -2.35 -3.62
C MET A 92 -12.90 -1.16 -2.73
N GLY A 93 -11.61 -0.84 -2.57
CA GLY A 93 -11.13 0.23 -1.70
C GLY A 93 -10.58 1.44 -2.44
N ASN A 94 -9.29 1.72 -2.25
CA ASN A 94 -8.64 2.95 -2.69
C ASN A 94 -8.04 2.90 -4.11
N GLY A 95 -8.30 1.85 -4.88
CA GLY A 95 -7.99 1.81 -6.31
C GLY A 95 -9.07 2.46 -7.19
N PRO A 96 -8.75 2.66 -8.49
CA PRO A 96 -9.66 3.31 -9.45
C PRO A 96 -10.83 2.44 -9.88
N TYR A 97 -10.83 1.14 -9.62
CA TYR A 97 -11.78 0.20 -10.22
C TYR A 97 -12.88 -0.21 -9.25
N ARG A 98 -14.08 -0.46 -9.79
CA ARG A 98 -15.17 -1.18 -9.12
C ARG A 98 -15.73 -2.22 -10.07
N VAL A 99 -15.88 -3.46 -9.59
CA VAL A 99 -16.40 -4.56 -10.40
C VAL A 99 -17.92 -4.56 -10.33
N ASN A 100 -18.58 -4.50 -11.49
CA ASN A 100 -20.03 -4.65 -11.61
C ASN A 100 -20.42 -6.14 -11.60
N ARG A 101 -21.69 -6.44 -11.31
CA ARG A 101 -22.23 -7.82 -11.34
C ARG A 101 -22.13 -8.52 -12.70
N ASP A 102 -22.08 -7.76 -13.79
CA ASP A 102 -21.85 -8.30 -15.14
C ASP A 102 -20.36 -8.46 -15.49
N LEU A 103 -19.49 -8.21 -14.50
CA LEU A 103 -18.03 -8.27 -14.57
C LEU A 103 -17.41 -7.20 -15.49
N SER A 104 -18.15 -6.13 -15.80
CA SER A 104 -17.56 -4.88 -16.30
C SER A 104 -16.94 -4.06 -15.16
N LEU A 105 -16.09 -3.09 -15.51
CA LEU A 105 -15.43 -2.21 -14.55
C LEU A 105 -15.95 -0.77 -14.66
N ASN A 106 -16.35 -0.20 -13.53
CA ASN A 106 -16.52 1.24 -13.38
C ASN A 106 -15.21 1.87 -12.89
N ILE A 107 -14.94 3.09 -13.35
CA ILE A 107 -13.81 3.91 -12.87
C ILE A 107 -14.34 4.92 -11.85
N THR A 108 -13.70 4.99 -10.68
CA THR A 108 -13.97 6.01 -9.66
C THR A 108 -12.91 7.11 -9.68
N MET A 109 -13.35 8.34 -9.41
CA MET A 109 -12.50 9.53 -9.20
C MET A 109 -12.25 9.74 -7.70
N THR A 110 -11.99 8.65 -6.99
CA THR A 110 -11.67 8.68 -5.55
C THR A 110 -10.52 7.74 -5.22
N GLY A 111 -9.84 7.24 -6.24
CA GLY A 111 -8.69 6.36 -6.06
C GLY A 111 -7.47 7.17 -5.65
N TRP A 112 -6.63 6.61 -4.78
CA TRP A 112 -5.46 7.30 -4.25
C TRP A 112 -4.39 7.60 -5.31
N GLN A 113 -4.51 6.97 -6.50
CA GLN A 113 -3.62 7.26 -7.61
C GLN A 113 -3.74 8.70 -8.16
N GLU A 114 -4.74 9.47 -7.76
CA GLU A 114 -4.89 10.88 -8.17
C GLU A 114 -3.67 11.75 -7.81
N HIS A 115 -2.99 11.43 -6.71
CA HIS A 115 -1.81 12.17 -6.25
C HIS A 115 -0.59 11.29 -5.97
N ALA A 116 -0.67 9.98 -6.20
CA ALA A 116 0.44 9.06 -5.95
C ALA A 116 0.52 7.95 -7.01
N THR A 117 1.71 7.40 -7.21
CA THR A 117 1.82 6.08 -7.81
C THR A 117 1.38 5.04 -6.79
N MET A 118 0.39 4.22 -7.11
CA MET A 118 -0.08 3.13 -6.25
C MET A 118 0.58 1.82 -6.65
N VAL A 119 0.98 0.99 -5.68
CA VAL A 119 1.41 -0.40 -5.89
C VAL A 119 0.68 -1.29 -4.90
N PHE A 120 -0.27 -2.08 -5.39
CA PHE A 120 -1.00 -3.08 -4.62
C PHE A 120 -0.21 -4.39 -4.66
N VAL A 121 0.12 -4.96 -3.50
CA VAL A 121 0.99 -6.16 -3.44
C VAL A 121 0.28 -7.30 -2.72
N ASP A 122 0.10 -8.42 -3.42
CA ASP A 122 -0.34 -9.66 -2.78
C ASP A 122 0.82 -10.24 -1.97
N GLN A 123 0.73 -10.17 -0.64
CA GLN A 123 1.74 -10.69 0.25
C GLN A 123 1.09 -11.20 1.54
N PRO A 124 1.70 -12.15 2.27
CA PRO A 124 2.91 -12.92 1.94
C PRO A 124 2.74 -13.87 0.75
N VAL A 125 3.78 -14.64 0.41
CA VAL A 125 3.68 -15.69 -0.61
C VAL A 125 2.49 -16.64 -0.37
N GLY A 126 1.77 -16.99 -1.44
CA GLY A 126 0.52 -17.78 -1.38
C GLY A 126 -0.77 -16.97 -1.23
N THR A 127 -0.67 -15.64 -1.13
CA THR A 127 -1.81 -14.71 -1.09
C THR A 127 -2.25 -14.33 -2.51
N GLY A 128 -3.56 -14.32 -2.80
CA GLY A 128 -4.08 -13.91 -4.11
C GLY A 128 -3.41 -14.63 -5.28
N TYR A 129 -2.70 -13.89 -6.14
CA TYR A 129 -1.89 -14.48 -7.22
C TYR A 129 -0.44 -14.81 -6.84
N SER A 130 0.04 -14.40 -5.68
CA SER A 130 1.40 -14.73 -5.21
C SER A 130 1.56 -16.23 -5.02
N THR A 131 2.70 -16.76 -5.46
CA THR A 131 2.93 -18.21 -5.53
C THR A 131 4.05 -18.64 -4.62
N VAL A 132 4.02 -19.89 -4.18
CA VAL A 132 5.15 -20.58 -3.54
C VAL A 132 4.91 -22.08 -3.52
N ASP A 133 5.99 -22.85 -3.44
CA ASP A 133 5.92 -24.27 -3.11
C ASP A 133 5.38 -24.50 -1.69
N THR A 134 4.82 -25.69 -1.45
CA THR A 134 4.15 -26.03 -0.18
C THR A 134 5.01 -25.78 1.07
N GLU A 135 6.32 -26.02 0.99
CA GLU A 135 7.23 -25.84 2.12
C GLU A 135 7.75 -24.38 2.26
N GLY A 136 7.53 -23.53 1.25
CA GLY A 136 8.06 -22.16 1.23
C GLY A 136 7.15 -21.08 1.82
N TYR A 137 5.97 -21.45 2.34
CA TYR A 137 5.13 -20.51 3.09
C TYR A 137 5.86 -19.98 4.31
N ALA A 138 5.93 -18.65 4.44
CA ALA A 138 6.55 -17.99 5.57
C ALA A 138 5.93 -18.43 6.91
N LYS A 139 6.77 -18.57 7.94
CA LYS A 139 6.39 -19.12 9.26
C LYS A 139 6.28 -18.07 10.36
N ASN A 140 6.75 -16.86 10.11
CA ASN A 140 6.74 -15.77 11.07
C ASN A 140 6.90 -14.40 10.38
N MET A 141 6.68 -13.34 11.14
CA MET A 141 6.83 -11.96 10.63
C MET A 141 8.23 -11.59 10.17
N VAL A 142 9.29 -12.20 10.70
CA VAL A 142 10.67 -11.91 10.29
C VAL A 142 10.90 -12.39 8.84
N GLU A 143 10.46 -13.60 8.52
CA GLU A 143 10.52 -14.14 7.16
C GLU A 143 9.69 -13.29 6.19
N ILE A 144 8.47 -12.90 6.58
CA ILE A 144 7.60 -12.04 5.77
C ILE A 144 8.28 -10.69 5.50
N MET A 145 8.89 -10.09 6.53
CA MET A 145 9.62 -8.82 6.44
C MET A 145 10.81 -8.91 5.48
N ASP A 146 11.64 -9.94 5.58
CA ASP A 146 12.79 -10.12 4.68
C ASP A 146 12.36 -10.36 3.22
N GLN A 147 11.29 -11.14 3.03
CA GLN A 147 10.66 -11.36 1.72
C GLN A 147 10.14 -10.06 1.11
N PHE A 148 9.46 -9.22 1.90
CA PHE A 148 8.93 -7.94 1.44
C PHE A 148 10.05 -6.94 1.09
N VAL A 149 11.11 -6.85 1.90
CA VAL A 149 12.27 -6.00 1.59
C VAL A 149 12.94 -6.45 0.29
N THR A 150 13.09 -7.77 0.09
CA THR A 150 13.61 -8.33 -1.16
C THR A 150 12.72 -7.98 -2.35
N PHE A 151 11.39 -8.03 -2.18
CA PHE A 151 10.43 -7.61 -3.20
C PHE A 151 10.63 -6.14 -3.57
N ILE A 152 10.73 -5.23 -2.60
CA ILE A 152 10.91 -3.79 -2.85
C ILE A 152 12.22 -3.51 -3.59
N ASP A 153 13.32 -4.15 -3.19
CA ASP A 153 14.60 -4.04 -3.90
C ASP A 153 14.46 -4.43 -5.38
N LYS A 154 13.86 -5.60 -5.65
CA LYS A 154 13.66 -6.10 -7.02
C LYS A 154 12.65 -5.26 -7.81
N LEU A 155 11.61 -4.75 -7.16
CA LEU A 155 10.64 -3.84 -7.77
C LEU A 155 11.35 -2.56 -8.25
N PHE A 156 12.28 -2.02 -7.46
CA PHE A 156 13.08 -0.85 -7.85
C PHE A 156 14.13 -1.14 -8.93
N GLU A 157 14.53 -2.40 -9.12
CA GLU A 157 15.34 -2.78 -10.29
C GLU A 157 14.52 -2.74 -11.58
N VAL A 158 13.23 -3.13 -11.51
CA VAL A 158 12.29 -3.11 -12.65
C VAL A 158 11.78 -1.69 -12.94
N PHE A 159 11.51 -0.92 -11.90
CA PHE A 159 11.03 0.48 -11.93
C PHE A 159 12.02 1.42 -11.19
N PRO A 160 13.18 1.73 -11.78
CA PRO A 160 14.21 2.55 -11.11
C PRO A 160 13.72 3.92 -10.63
N GLU A 161 12.73 4.50 -11.31
CA GLU A 161 12.12 5.77 -10.94
C GLU A 161 11.39 5.71 -9.59
N TYR A 162 10.94 4.54 -9.14
CA TYR A 162 10.27 4.39 -7.84
C TYR A 162 11.21 4.63 -6.67
N LYS A 163 12.51 4.37 -6.84
CA LYS A 163 13.54 4.60 -5.83
C LYS A 163 13.67 6.08 -5.46
N GLU A 164 13.40 6.96 -6.41
CA GLU A 164 13.52 8.41 -6.23
C GLU A 164 12.24 9.03 -5.65
N LYS A 165 11.12 8.30 -5.62
CA LYS A 165 9.84 8.77 -5.07
C LYS A 165 9.83 8.75 -3.55
N GLU A 166 9.04 9.64 -2.97
CA GLU A 166 8.69 9.64 -1.55
C GLU A 166 7.73 8.48 -1.26
N MET A 167 8.25 7.46 -0.60
CA MET A 167 7.54 6.20 -0.38
C MET A 167 6.77 6.23 0.92
N TYR A 168 5.50 5.81 0.86
CA TYR A 168 4.63 5.59 2.00
C TYR A 168 4.17 4.13 1.97
N LEU A 169 4.09 3.49 3.13
CA LEU A 169 3.47 2.17 3.23
C LEU A 169 2.10 2.34 3.89
N ALA A 170 1.05 1.88 3.21
CA ALA A 170 -0.30 1.97 3.71
C ALA A 170 -1.00 0.61 3.62
N GLY A 171 -2.01 0.40 4.45
CA GLY A 171 -2.73 -0.86 4.45
C GLY A 171 -3.73 -0.97 5.56
N GLU A 172 -4.46 -2.08 5.57
CA GLU A 172 -5.53 -2.32 6.54
C GLU A 172 -5.44 -3.65 7.28
N SER A 173 -6.14 -3.75 8.41
CA SER A 173 -6.31 -5.01 9.16
C SER A 173 -4.97 -5.56 9.65
N TYR A 174 -4.61 -6.80 9.31
CA TYR A 174 -3.31 -7.39 9.65
C TYR A 174 -2.10 -6.63 9.05
N ALA A 175 -2.30 -5.68 8.12
CA ALA A 175 -1.26 -4.72 7.77
C ALA A 175 -0.84 -3.82 8.95
N GLY A 176 -1.68 -3.67 9.97
CA GLY A 176 -1.33 -3.17 11.30
C GLY A 176 -0.11 -3.87 11.91
N THR A 177 0.10 -5.13 11.54
CA THR A 177 1.25 -5.95 11.93
C THR A 177 2.36 -5.89 10.88
N TYR A 178 2.05 -5.99 9.57
CA TYR A 178 3.04 -5.94 8.49
C TYR A 178 3.84 -4.63 8.46
N LEU A 179 3.15 -3.49 8.44
CA LEU A 179 3.75 -2.20 8.13
C LEU A 179 4.81 -1.76 9.15
N PRO A 180 4.62 -1.91 10.49
CA PRO A 180 5.66 -1.56 11.44
C PRO A 180 6.90 -2.46 11.32
N TYR A 181 6.74 -3.75 11.03
CA TYR A 181 7.86 -4.65 10.75
C TYR A 181 8.67 -4.17 9.54
N PHE A 182 7.98 -3.86 8.44
CA PHE A 182 8.63 -3.42 7.20
C PHE A 182 9.31 -2.06 7.36
N ALA A 183 8.62 -1.09 7.97
CA ALA A 183 9.18 0.23 8.24
C ALA A 183 10.40 0.14 9.16
N SER A 184 10.31 -0.62 10.27
CA SER A 184 11.43 -0.80 11.20
C SER A 184 12.68 -1.33 10.46
N ARG A 185 12.50 -2.33 9.59
CA ARG A 185 13.62 -2.90 8.83
C ARG A 185 14.19 -1.94 7.79
N MET A 186 13.35 -1.24 7.05
CA MET A 186 13.80 -0.24 6.07
C MET A 186 14.57 0.90 6.73
N LEU A 187 14.08 1.41 7.86
CA LEU A 187 14.76 2.47 8.62
C LEU A 187 16.09 1.97 9.20
N GLU A 188 16.14 0.72 9.69
CA GLU A 188 17.38 0.09 10.15
C GLU A 188 18.43 0.03 9.02
N LEU A 189 18.05 -0.46 7.83
CA LEU A 189 18.93 -0.55 6.68
C LEU A 189 19.41 0.84 6.21
N ASN A 190 18.57 1.87 6.33
CA ASN A 190 18.96 3.25 6.06
C ASN A 190 20.01 3.76 7.07
N ARG A 191 19.80 3.54 8.38
CA ARG A 191 20.74 3.96 9.44
C ARG A 191 22.11 3.30 9.30
N ASN A 192 22.12 2.03 8.90
CA ASN A 192 23.36 1.29 8.68
C ASN A 192 24.08 1.68 7.37
N GLY A 193 23.40 2.40 6.48
CA GLY A 193 23.92 2.75 5.16
C GLY A 193 23.88 1.62 4.14
N ASP A 194 23.22 0.50 4.46
CA ASP A 194 23.08 -0.68 3.59
C ASP A 194 22.12 -0.40 2.41
N LYS A 195 21.09 0.41 2.67
CA LYS A 195 20.07 0.83 1.70
C LYS A 195 19.75 2.32 1.84
N LYS A 196 18.97 2.84 0.90
CA LYS A 196 18.51 4.25 0.86
C LYS A 196 17.05 4.33 0.44
N TYR A 197 16.16 3.78 1.26
CA TYR A 197 14.73 3.91 1.06
C TYR A 197 14.26 5.32 1.42
N ARG A 198 13.52 5.98 0.52
CA ARG A 198 12.88 7.27 0.80
C ARG A 198 11.54 7.11 1.54
N LEU A 199 11.52 6.29 2.59
CA LEU A 199 10.32 6.06 3.40
C LEU A 199 9.95 7.32 4.18
N GLN A 200 8.79 7.92 3.87
CA GLN A 200 8.29 9.16 4.46
C GLN A 200 7.19 8.96 5.51
N GLY A 201 6.56 7.78 5.58
CA GLY A 201 5.53 7.52 6.59
C GLY A 201 4.82 6.19 6.39
N ILE A 202 4.09 5.77 7.43
CA ILE A 202 3.19 4.61 7.35
C ILE A 202 1.76 4.94 7.80
N ALA A 203 0.76 4.41 7.10
CA ALA A 203 -0.65 4.62 7.39
C ALA A 203 -1.37 3.27 7.62
N LEU A 204 -1.91 3.06 8.82
CA LEU A 204 -2.49 1.79 9.27
C LEU A 204 -3.99 1.96 9.50
N GLY A 205 -4.80 1.40 8.60
CA GLY A 205 -6.26 1.42 8.64
C GLY A 205 -6.81 0.26 9.43
N ASN A 206 -7.65 0.51 10.44
CA ASN A 206 -8.32 -0.53 11.24
C ASN A 206 -7.37 -1.70 11.59
N GLY A 207 -6.17 -1.36 12.06
CA GLY A 207 -5.05 -2.30 12.14
C GLY A 207 -5.10 -3.29 13.32
N TRP A 208 -4.66 -4.52 13.11
CA TRP A 208 -4.25 -5.41 14.19
C TRP A 208 -2.81 -5.11 14.60
N ILE A 209 -2.61 -4.45 15.74
CA ILE A 209 -1.34 -3.84 16.17
C ILE A 209 -0.92 -4.33 17.56
N SER A 210 -1.88 -4.34 18.50
CA SER A 210 -1.63 -4.64 19.90
C SER A 210 -2.68 -5.59 20.45
N PRO A 211 -2.41 -6.90 20.47
CA PRO A 211 -3.34 -7.90 21.00
C PRO A 211 -3.81 -7.55 22.41
N GLN A 212 -2.89 -7.15 23.29
CA GLN A 212 -3.21 -6.81 24.67
C GLN A 212 -4.30 -5.74 24.80
N HIS A 213 -4.20 -4.66 24.04
CA HIS A 213 -5.14 -3.54 24.12
C HIS A 213 -6.43 -3.83 23.34
N GLN A 214 -6.32 -4.50 22.18
CA GLN A 214 -7.47 -4.75 21.31
C GLN A 214 -8.40 -5.84 21.88
N TYR A 215 -7.85 -6.87 22.55
CA TYR A 215 -8.67 -7.86 23.27
C TYR A 215 -9.46 -7.26 24.43
N ASP A 216 -8.89 -6.30 25.15
CA ASP A 216 -9.61 -5.54 26.17
C ASP A 216 -10.74 -4.71 25.55
N ALA A 217 -10.47 -4.05 24.42
CA ALA A 217 -11.45 -3.21 23.75
C ALA A 217 -12.64 -4.00 23.16
N TYR A 218 -12.48 -5.27 22.79
CA TYR A 218 -13.62 -6.08 22.33
C TYR A 218 -14.74 -6.16 23.37
N ILE A 219 -14.38 -6.32 24.65
CA ILE A 219 -15.36 -6.46 25.73
C ILE A 219 -16.09 -5.15 25.95
N ASP A 220 -15.35 -4.06 26.10
CA ASP A 220 -15.91 -2.74 26.35
C ASP A 220 -16.79 -2.29 25.19
N PHE A 221 -16.32 -2.45 23.95
CA PHE A 221 -17.09 -2.15 22.75
C PHE A 221 -18.39 -2.96 22.68
N ALA A 222 -18.30 -4.29 22.90
CA ALA A 222 -19.46 -5.16 22.80
C ALA A 222 -20.50 -4.86 23.89
N TYR A 223 -20.08 -4.43 25.08
CA TYR A 223 -20.99 -4.05 26.16
C TYR A 223 -21.60 -2.66 25.95
N GLU A 224 -20.80 -1.69 25.49
CA GLU A 224 -21.29 -0.34 25.16
C GLU A 224 -22.33 -0.37 24.04
N LYS A 225 -22.08 -1.17 23.00
CA LYS A 225 -23.01 -1.37 21.87
C LYS A 225 -24.16 -2.33 22.19
N GLY A 226 -24.20 -2.93 23.38
CA GLY A 226 -25.25 -3.86 23.78
C GLY A 226 -25.30 -5.16 22.97
N LEU A 227 -24.16 -5.59 22.40
CA LEU A 227 -24.06 -6.77 21.55
C LEU A 227 -24.18 -8.08 22.34
N VAL A 228 -23.82 -8.09 23.62
CA VAL A 228 -23.80 -9.30 24.45
C VAL A 228 -24.99 -9.29 25.43
N PRO A 229 -25.95 -10.22 25.29
CA PRO A 229 -27.03 -10.39 26.25
C PRO A 229 -26.50 -10.73 27.66
N GLU A 230 -27.25 -10.35 28.70
CA GLU A 230 -26.79 -10.46 30.09
C GLU A 230 -26.42 -11.90 30.50
N GLU A 231 -27.15 -12.89 29.98
CA GLU A 231 -26.91 -14.32 30.21
C GLU A 231 -25.58 -14.82 29.59
N HIS A 232 -25.08 -14.15 28.55
CA HIS A 232 -23.84 -14.51 27.87
C HIS A 232 -22.60 -13.81 28.45
N LYS A 233 -22.77 -12.71 29.18
CA LYS A 233 -21.66 -11.96 29.79
C LYS A 233 -20.71 -12.82 30.63
N PRO A 234 -21.18 -13.74 31.52
CA PRO A 234 -20.26 -14.57 32.31
C PRO A 234 -19.33 -15.46 31.47
N ILE A 235 -19.78 -15.90 30.29
CA ILE A 235 -19.00 -16.74 29.37
C ILE A 235 -17.94 -15.90 28.67
N VAL A 236 -18.34 -14.73 28.17
CA VAL A 236 -17.45 -13.76 27.52
C VAL A 236 -16.39 -13.26 28.51
N ASP A 237 -16.79 -12.89 29.73
CA ASP A 237 -15.87 -12.47 30.80
C ASP A 237 -14.88 -13.58 31.19
N ALA A 238 -15.31 -14.85 31.16
CA ALA A 238 -14.41 -15.96 31.46
C ALA A 238 -13.33 -16.11 30.38
N ALA A 239 -13.72 -16.08 29.10
CA ALA A 239 -12.78 -16.13 27.99
C ALA A 239 -11.78 -14.97 28.05
N HIS A 240 -12.25 -13.75 28.34
CA HIS A 240 -11.39 -12.59 28.49
C HIS A 240 -10.42 -12.71 29.67
N ARG A 241 -10.90 -13.14 30.85
CA ARG A 241 -10.02 -13.36 32.01
C ARG A 241 -8.93 -14.38 31.74
N ASP A 242 -9.23 -15.45 31.02
CA ASP A 242 -8.24 -16.47 30.68
C ASP A 242 -7.22 -15.95 29.65
N CYS A 243 -7.68 -15.20 28.65
CA CYS A 243 -6.81 -14.47 27.74
C CYS A 243 -5.86 -13.50 28.48
N LYS A 244 -6.38 -12.67 29.40
CA LYS A 244 -5.55 -11.71 30.16
C LYS A 244 -4.45 -12.38 30.98
N LYS A 245 -4.70 -13.58 31.53
CA LYS A 245 -3.65 -14.33 32.24
C LYS A 245 -2.52 -14.73 31.30
N LEU A 246 -2.83 -15.14 30.07
CA LEU A 246 -1.82 -15.55 29.09
C LEU A 246 -1.02 -14.37 28.58
N LEU A 247 -1.66 -13.23 28.34
CA LEU A 247 -1.02 -11.98 27.92
C LEU A 247 -0.06 -11.40 28.97
N GLN A 248 -0.14 -11.80 30.25
CA GLN A 248 0.87 -11.43 31.24
C GLN A 248 2.24 -12.09 30.99
N TYR A 249 2.25 -13.19 30.23
CA TYR A 249 3.45 -13.98 29.96
C TYR A 249 3.80 -14.03 28.47
N SER A 250 3.04 -13.33 27.61
CA SER A 250 3.27 -13.28 26.17
C SER A 250 3.07 -11.87 25.64
N ASN A 251 3.99 -11.41 24.80
CA ASN A 251 3.85 -10.19 24.00
C ASN A 251 3.78 -10.50 22.49
N THR A 252 3.38 -11.71 22.12
CA THR A 252 3.28 -12.14 20.72
C THR A 252 2.08 -11.51 20.00
N ILE A 253 2.17 -11.40 18.67
CA ILE A 253 1.09 -10.90 17.78
C ILE A 253 -0.20 -11.73 17.86
N LYS A 254 -0.07 -13.01 18.20
CA LYS A 254 -1.19 -13.94 18.29
C LYS A 254 -1.06 -14.77 19.56
N VAL A 255 -2.18 -14.96 20.24
CA VAL A 255 -2.35 -15.89 21.35
C VAL A 255 -3.62 -16.66 21.07
N ASP A 256 -3.51 -17.94 20.71
CA ASP A 256 -4.63 -18.73 20.17
C ASP A 256 -5.84 -18.77 21.12
N GLU A 257 -5.62 -18.86 22.42
CA GLU A 257 -6.71 -18.83 23.41
C GLU A 257 -7.40 -17.48 23.52
N CYS A 258 -6.73 -16.38 23.15
CA CYS A 258 -7.33 -15.05 23.14
C CYS A 258 -8.27 -14.83 21.95
N GLU A 259 -8.05 -15.53 20.83
CA GLU A 259 -8.95 -15.48 19.65
C GLU A 259 -10.39 -15.90 20.04
N MET A 260 -10.52 -16.73 21.08
CA MET A 260 -11.82 -17.14 21.62
C MET A 260 -12.64 -15.97 22.17
N VAL A 261 -12.02 -14.84 22.56
CA VAL A 261 -12.75 -13.68 23.09
C VAL A 261 -13.72 -13.13 22.06
N LEU A 262 -13.23 -12.81 20.86
CA LEU A 262 -14.04 -12.32 19.76
C LEU A 262 -15.08 -13.37 19.35
N GLN A 263 -14.66 -14.63 19.23
CA GLN A 263 -15.57 -15.73 18.88
C GLN A 263 -16.75 -15.84 19.87
N LYS A 264 -16.51 -15.74 21.18
CA LYS A 264 -17.57 -15.84 22.20
C LYS A 264 -18.51 -14.65 22.17
N ILE A 265 -18.02 -13.46 21.82
CA ILE A 265 -18.86 -12.29 21.63
C ILE A 265 -19.75 -12.48 20.40
N VAL A 266 -19.18 -12.87 19.25
CA VAL A 266 -19.94 -13.11 18.01
C VAL A 266 -20.99 -14.20 18.21
N GLU A 267 -20.63 -15.31 18.88
CA GLU A 267 -21.58 -16.39 19.22
C GLU A 267 -22.73 -15.91 20.13
N ALA A 268 -22.50 -14.93 21.00
CA ALA A 268 -23.52 -14.35 21.86
C ALA A 268 -24.53 -13.48 21.08
N THR A 269 -24.21 -13.06 19.85
CA THR A 269 -25.11 -12.28 18.98
C THR A 269 -26.05 -13.14 18.13
N TYR A 270 -25.97 -14.47 18.27
CA TYR A 270 -26.70 -15.38 17.42
C TYR A 270 -28.22 -15.28 17.60
N TYR A 271 -28.94 -15.13 16.49
CA TYR A 271 -30.40 -15.21 16.47
C TYR A 271 -30.89 -15.96 15.23
N GLU A 272 -32.13 -16.45 15.26
CA GLU A 272 -32.76 -17.13 14.13
C GLU A 272 -33.91 -16.30 13.59
N GLN A 273 -33.99 -16.21 12.28
CA GLN A 273 -35.08 -15.56 11.56
C GLN A 273 -35.35 -16.34 10.27
N ASP A 274 -36.62 -16.65 9.99
CA ASP A 274 -37.07 -17.33 8.76
C ASP A 274 -36.34 -18.66 8.44
N GLY A 275 -35.89 -19.36 9.48
CA GLY A 275 -35.15 -20.64 9.36
C GLY A 275 -33.66 -20.49 9.08
N SER A 276 -33.14 -19.26 9.01
CA SER A 276 -31.73 -18.94 8.88
C SER A 276 -31.17 -18.38 10.19
N LYS A 277 -29.89 -18.65 10.44
CA LYS A 277 -29.18 -18.19 11.63
C LYS A 277 -28.28 -17.02 11.28
N TYR A 278 -28.38 -15.96 12.06
CA TYR A 278 -27.68 -14.70 11.86
C TYR A 278 -26.81 -14.35 13.06
N CYS A 279 -25.85 -13.47 12.81
CA CYS A 279 -24.92 -12.92 13.78
C CYS A 279 -24.55 -11.49 13.37
N ILE A 280 -23.88 -10.77 14.28
CA ILE A 280 -23.22 -9.50 13.97
C ILE A 280 -22.22 -9.68 12.82
N ASN A 281 -22.12 -8.71 11.92
CA ASN A 281 -20.99 -8.63 11.01
C ASN A 281 -19.79 -8.04 11.77
N MET A 282 -18.69 -8.80 11.90
CA MET A 282 -17.52 -8.33 12.65
C MET A 282 -16.76 -7.16 12.01
N TYR A 283 -17.03 -6.88 10.73
CA TYR A 283 -16.42 -5.78 9.98
C TYR A 283 -17.26 -4.50 9.98
N ASP A 284 -18.55 -4.58 10.29
CA ASP A 284 -19.44 -3.43 10.50
C ASP A 284 -20.54 -3.78 11.51
N SER A 285 -20.43 -3.21 12.71
CA SER A 285 -21.35 -3.44 13.83
C SER A 285 -22.79 -2.99 13.58
N ARG A 286 -23.07 -2.26 12.49
CA ARG A 286 -24.43 -1.90 12.06
C ARG A 286 -25.09 -3.01 11.24
N LEU A 287 -24.32 -3.96 10.72
CA LEU A 287 -24.78 -5.00 9.81
C LEU A 287 -24.91 -6.35 10.52
N THR A 288 -25.77 -7.20 9.96
CA THR A 288 -25.88 -8.62 10.33
C THR A 288 -25.47 -9.49 9.14
N SER A 289 -25.06 -10.72 9.43
CA SER A 289 -24.61 -11.69 8.43
C SER A 289 -25.12 -13.08 8.77
N LEU A 290 -25.17 -13.97 7.78
CA LEU A 290 -25.45 -15.37 8.02
C LEU A 290 -24.29 -15.99 8.80
N VAL A 291 -24.62 -16.87 9.76
CA VAL A 291 -23.61 -17.66 10.48
C VAL A 291 -22.87 -18.58 9.51
N ASP A 292 -23.57 -19.12 8.50
CA ASP A 292 -22.99 -19.96 7.46
C ASP A 292 -21.98 -19.21 6.57
N ASP A 293 -22.10 -17.88 6.50
CA ASP A 293 -21.17 -16.97 5.81
C ASP A 293 -20.09 -16.41 6.75
N GLY A 294 -19.95 -16.98 7.95
CA GLY A 294 -18.86 -16.66 8.88
C GLY A 294 -19.00 -15.32 9.61
N CYS A 295 -20.20 -14.75 9.73
CA CYS A 295 -20.42 -13.52 10.50
C CYS A 295 -19.64 -12.30 10.01
N GLY A 296 -19.60 -12.14 8.69
CA GLY A 296 -18.92 -11.05 8.00
C GLY A 296 -17.91 -11.51 6.96
N MET A 297 -17.49 -12.78 6.96
CA MET A 297 -16.45 -13.28 6.05
C MET A 297 -16.84 -13.26 4.56
N ALA A 298 -18.14 -13.19 4.23
CA ALA A 298 -18.62 -13.02 2.85
C ALA A 298 -18.99 -11.56 2.52
N TRP A 299 -18.72 -10.61 3.42
CA TRP A 299 -18.91 -9.19 3.21
C TRP A 299 -17.59 -8.52 2.81
N PRO A 300 -17.60 -7.55 1.88
CA PRO A 300 -18.78 -7.05 1.15
C PRO A 300 -19.25 -8.00 0.06
N VAL A 301 -20.48 -7.79 -0.41
CA VAL A 301 -21.10 -8.63 -1.46
C VAL A 301 -20.28 -8.65 -2.76
N ASP A 302 -19.50 -7.58 -2.98
CA ASP A 302 -18.61 -7.37 -4.11
C ASP A 302 -17.45 -8.39 -4.18
N ILE A 303 -17.07 -9.05 -3.08
CA ILE A 303 -16.00 -10.07 -3.07
C ILE A 303 -16.27 -11.17 -4.10
N ALA A 304 -17.53 -11.59 -4.24
CA ALA A 304 -17.91 -12.62 -5.20
C ALA A 304 -17.69 -12.15 -6.64
N ASP A 305 -18.01 -10.89 -6.93
CA ASP A 305 -17.86 -10.29 -8.26
C ASP A 305 -16.36 -10.09 -8.59
N VAL A 306 -15.57 -9.57 -7.65
CA VAL A 306 -14.10 -9.47 -7.78
C VAL A 306 -13.47 -10.85 -7.99
N THR A 307 -13.90 -11.86 -7.22
CA THR A 307 -13.42 -13.24 -7.39
C THR A 307 -13.67 -13.76 -8.80
N ASN A 308 -14.89 -13.56 -9.30
CA ASN A 308 -15.27 -14.03 -10.63
C ASN A 308 -14.53 -13.26 -11.73
N TYR A 309 -14.37 -11.95 -11.57
CA TYR A 309 -13.64 -11.09 -12.48
C TYR A 309 -12.16 -11.50 -12.57
N MET A 310 -11.47 -11.64 -11.44
CA MET A 310 -10.06 -12.04 -11.38
C MET A 310 -9.82 -13.47 -11.87
N ARG A 311 -10.85 -14.33 -11.92
CA ARG A 311 -10.72 -15.68 -12.48
C ARG A 311 -10.88 -15.74 -14.00
N LYS A 312 -11.22 -14.62 -14.66
CA LYS A 312 -11.36 -14.58 -16.11
C LYS A 312 -10.01 -14.81 -16.81
N PRO A 313 -9.92 -15.72 -17.80
CA PRO A 313 -8.68 -15.96 -18.55
C PRO A 313 -8.11 -14.69 -19.19
N GLU A 314 -8.99 -13.82 -19.72
CA GLU A 314 -8.59 -12.54 -20.30
C GLU A 314 -7.98 -11.58 -19.27
N VAL A 315 -8.47 -11.58 -18.03
CA VAL A 315 -7.93 -10.76 -16.93
C VAL A 315 -6.58 -11.32 -16.49
N MET A 316 -6.51 -12.63 -16.27
CA MET A 316 -5.26 -13.31 -15.90
C MET A 316 -4.16 -13.11 -16.94
N SER A 317 -4.51 -13.14 -18.24
CA SER A 317 -3.56 -12.85 -19.31
C SER A 317 -3.14 -11.38 -19.37
N ALA A 318 -4.04 -10.45 -19.06
CA ALA A 318 -3.74 -9.02 -19.06
C ALA A 318 -2.73 -8.63 -17.98
N VAL A 319 -2.72 -9.35 -16.85
CA VAL A 319 -1.82 -9.12 -15.71
C VAL A 319 -0.68 -10.14 -15.62
N HIS A 320 -0.41 -10.85 -16.72
CA HIS A 320 0.75 -11.77 -16.87
C HIS A 320 0.77 -12.94 -15.89
N VAL A 321 -0.41 -13.46 -15.51
CA VAL A 321 -0.56 -14.62 -14.61
C VAL A 321 -1.32 -15.80 -15.26
N GLU A 322 -1.36 -15.89 -16.58
CA GLU A 322 -2.12 -16.91 -17.32
C GLU A 322 -1.68 -18.35 -17.03
N LYS A 323 -0.47 -18.54 -16.48
CA LYS A 323 0.07 -19.85 -16.07
C LYS A 323 -0.30 -20.23 -14.64
N PHE A 324 -0.90 -19.32 -13.86
CA PHE A 324 -1.33 -19.58 -12.50
C PHE A 324 -2.50 -20.56 -12.47
N LYS A 325 -2.35 -21.69 -11.76
CA LYS A 325 -3.32 -22.80 -11.79
C LYS A 325 -4.31 -22.80 -10.63
N GLY A 326 -4.10 -21.99 -9.59
CA GLY A 326 -4.92 -22.00 -8.37
C GLY A 326 -6.28 -21.33 -8.54
N GLY A 327 -6.41 -20.42 -9.53
CA GLY A 327 -7.49 -19.45 -9.58
C GLY A 327 -7.38 -18.43 -8.45
N TRP A 328 -7.71 -17.16 -8.70
CA TRP A 328 -7.62 -16.14 -7.65
C TRP A 328 -8.56 -16.47 -6.48
N THR A 329 -8.12 -16.23 -5.26
CA THR A 329 -8.94 -16.26 -4.05
C THR A 329 -8.60 -15.04 -3.23
N GLU A 330 -9.61 -14.41 -2.63
CA GLU A 330 -9.44 -13.25 -1.75
C GLU A 330 -8.42 -13.56 -0.63
N CYS A 331 -8.72 -14.52 0.25
CA CYS A 331 -7.85 -14.90 1.36
C CYS A 331 -7.30 -16.34 1.27
N GLY A 332 -5.98 -16.47 1.25
CA GLY A 332 -5.26 -17.74 1.21
C GLY A 332 -5.14 -18.39 2.59
N SER A 333 -6.05 -19.29 2.96
CA SER A 333 -6.07 -19.93 4.29
C SER A 333 -4.77 -20.61 4.73
N LYS A 334 -3.98 -21.13 3.77
CA LYS A 334 -2.66 -21.73 4.04
C LYS A 334 -1.65 -20.72 4.59
N VAL A 335 -1.73 -19.46 4.18
CA VAL A 335 -0.87 -18.37 4.66
C VAL A 335 -1.07 -18.20 6.17
N GLY A 336 -2.31 -17.93 6.60
CA GLY A 336 -2.62 -17.78 8.03
C GLY A 336 -2.30 -19.02 8.86
N SER A 337 -2.61 -20.23 8.35
CA SER A 337 -2.30 -21.47 9.08
C SER A 337 -0.79 -21.74 9.22
N SER A 338 0.04 -21.22 8.30
CA SER A 338 1.49 -21.37 8.35
C SER A 338 2.15 -20.48 9.40
N LEU A 339 1.44 -19.44 9.85
CA LEU A 339 1.85 -18.53 10.93
C LEU A 339 1.41 -19.02 12.31
N ASN A 340 0.78 -20.21 12.41
CA ASN A 340 0.46 -20.80 13.70
C ASN A 340 1.73 -21.09 14.50
N GLY A 341 1.78 -20.58 15.73
CA GLY A 341 2.95 -20.68 16.59
C GLY A 341 4.02 -19.62 16.32
N ASP A 342 3.75 -18.61 15.49
CA ASP A 342 4.60 -17.43 15.36
C ASP A 342 4.81 -16.77 16.74
N LYS A 343 6.07 -16.49 17.07
CA LYS A 343 6.49 -15.86 18.33
C LYS A 343 6.95 -14.41 18.15
N SER A 344 6.67 -13.84 16.98
CA SER A 344 6.92 -12.44 16.68
C SER A 344 6.17 -11.55 17.66
N ILE A 345 6.85 -10.53 18.17
CA ILE A 345 6.31 -9.58 19.14
C ILE A 345 5.21 -8.71 18.49
N ALA A 346 4.29 -8.19 19.30
CA ALA A 346 3.29 -7.21 18.86
C ALA A 346 3.96 -6.05 18.11
N SER A 347 3.41 -5.68 16.95
CA SER A 347 3.94 -4.57 16.14
C SER A 347 3.84 -3.22 16.87
N TYR A 348 2.96 -3.13 17.87
CA TYR A 348 2.92 -2.08 18.89
C TYR A 348 4.30 -1.72 19.47
N ASP A 349 5.14 -2.72 19.77
CA ASP A 349 6.46 -2.50 20.40
C ASP A 349 7.48 -1.87 19.44
N LEU A 350 7.19 -1.85 18.13
CA LEU A 350 8.03 -1.25 17.10
C LEU A 350 7.70 0.24 16.86
N LEU A 351 6.45 0.64 17.10
CA LEU A 351 5.94 1.98 16.78
C LEU A 351 6.73 3.13 17.43
N PRO A 352 7.14 3.08 18.72
CA PRO A 352 7.86 4.19 19.34
C PRO A 352 9.16 4.57 18.60
N LYS A 353 9.94 3.57 18.15
CA LYS A 353 11.18 3.83 17.40
C LYS A 353 10.91 4.35 15.99
N ILE A 354 9.86 3.85 15.34
CA ILE A 354 9.45 4.35 14.01
C ILE A 354 9.05 5.83 14.10
N LEU A 355 8.30 6.20 15.15
CA LEU A 355 7.84 7.56 15.42
C LEU A 355 8.97 8.57 15.70
N GLU A 356 10.16 8.11 16.09
CA GLU A 356 11.35 8.96 16.23
C GLU A 356 11.88 9.45 14.87
N GLU A 357 11.58 8.73 13.79
CA GLU A 357 12.19 8.95 12.47
C GLU A 357 11.17 9.41 11.40
N ILE A 358 9.96 8.85 11.41
CA ILE A 358 8.93 9.14 10.40
C ILE A 358 7.53 9.27 11.02
N PRO A 359 6.61 9.99 10.37
CA PRO A 359 5.21 10.04 10.78
C PRO A 359 4.49 8.69 10.62
N VAL A 360 3.60 8.42 11.56
CA VAL A 360 2.69 7.27 11.58
C VAL A 360 1.26 7.78 11.66
N MET A 361 0.39 7.31 10.77
CA MET A 361 -1.04 7.55 10.84
C MET A 361 -1.76 6.26 11.20
N LEU A 362 -2.48 6.26 12.32
CA LEU A 362 -3.49 5.26 12.62
C LEU A 362 -4.83 5.84 12.19
N PHE A 363 -5.56 5.14 11.35
CA PHE A 363 -6.90 5.56 10.95
C PHE A 363 -7.88 4.41 11.09
N GLY A 364 -9.17 4.71 11.28
CA GLY A 364 -10.17 3.67 11.20
C GLY A 364 -11.61 4.16 11.27
N GLY A 365 -12.49 3.31 10.74
CA GLY A 365 -13.93 3.49 10.80
C GLY A 365 -14.49 3.23 12.20
N ASP A 366 -15.40 4.08 12.67
CA ASP A 366 -16.00 3.98 14.00
C ASP A 366 -17.09 2.90 14.14
N GLN A 367 -17.41 2.18 13.05
CA GLN A 367 -18.37 1.07 13.03
C GLN A 367 -17.69 -0.31 12.97
N ASP A 368 -16.37 -0.36 12.75
CA ASP A 368 -15.60 -1.61 12.81
C ASP A 368 -15.61 -2.21 14.21
N PHE A 369 -15.86 -3.52 14.31
CA PHE A 369 -15.79 -4.26 15.55
C PHE A 369 -14.45 -4.99 15.73
N ILE A 370 -13.98 -5.73 14.71
CA ILE A 370 -12.78 -6.57 14.80
C ILE A 370 -11.49 -5.77 15.03
N CYS A 371 -11.38 -4.55 14.52
CA CYS A 371 -10.25 -3.67 14.82
C CYS A 371 -10.74 -2.27 15.23
N ASN A 372 -11.70 -2.27 16.15
CA ASN A 372 -12.43 -1.08 16.60
C ASN A 372 -11.53 0.06 17.09
N MET A 373 -12.05 1.28 16.96
CA MET A 373 -11.36 2.51 17.39
C MET A 373 -11.13 2.60 18.91
N LEU A 374 -11.87 1.86 19.74
CA LEU A 374 -11.61 1.81 21.17
C LEU A 374 -10.26 1.13 21.45
N GLY A 375 -9.94 0.04 20.74
CA GLY A 375 -8.62 -0.61 20.80
C GLY A 375 -7.48 0.30 20.35
N MET A 376 -7.71 1.10 19.30
CA MET A 376 -6.76 2.14 18.85
C MET A 376 -6.54 3.21 19.93
N ASN A 377 -7.60 3.65 20.60
CA ASN A 377 -7.46 4.59 21.70
C ASN A 377 -6.71 3.98 22.90
N TYR A 378 -6.95 2.72 23.22
CA TYR A 378 -6.26 2.03 24.32
C TYR A 378 -4.77 1.86 24.05
N LEU A 379 -4.38 1.43 22.85
CA LEU A 379 -2.98 1.28 22.52
C LEU A 379 -2.27 2.65 22.49
N VAL A 380 -2.86 3.68 21.88
CA VAL A 380 -2.24 5.01 21.85
C VAL A 380 -2.16 5.63 23.23
N GLY A 381 -3.22 5.52 24.03
CA GLY A 381 -3.25 6.00 25.41
C GLY A 381 -2.21 5.31 26.32
N ASN A 382 -1.78 4.09 25.96
CA ASN A 382 -0.74 3.36 26.69
C ASN A 382 0.67 3.49 26.11
N MET A 383 0.80 3.93 24.87
CA MET A 383 2.08 4.09 24.20
C MET A 383 2.84 5.30 24.73
N THR A 384 4.13 5.13 24.93
CA THR A 384 5.08 6.24 25.16
C THR A 384 5.96 6.35 23.93
N TRP A 385 5.95 7.51 23.28
CA TRP A 385 6.82 7.82 22.15
C TRP A 385 7.33 9.24 22.32
N ASN A 386 8.46 9.61 21.70
CA ASN A 386 8.95 10.99 21.64
C ASN A 386 8.80 11.78 22.97
N GLY A 387 9.19 11.17 24.09
CA GLY A 387 9.30 11.80 25.41
C GLY A 387 8.06 11.80 26.33
N ALA A 388 6.88 11.38 25.88
CA ALA A 388 5.66 11.38 26.71
C ALA A 388 4.62 10.32 26.30
N LYS A 389 3.73 9.99 27.25
CA LYS A 389 2.72 8.93 27.11
C LYS A 389 1.39 9.48 26.57
N GLY A 390 0.81 8.79 25.58
CA GLY A 390 -0.47 9.18 25.00
C GLY A 390 -0.43 10.54 24.31
N PHE A 391 -1.59 11.07 23.94
CA PHE A 391 -1.68 12.39 23.30
C PHE A 391 -1.56 13.57 24.27
N GLU A 392 -1.27 13.34 25.56
CA GLU A 392 -1.28 14.39 26.61
C GLU A 392 -2.50 15.31 26.48
N ASP A 393 -2.29 16.61 26.32
CA ASP A 393 -3.32 17.65 26.20
C ASP A 393 -3.76 17.92 24.75
N ALA A 394 -3.29 17.13 23.76
CA ALA A 394 -3.73 17.33 22.39
C ALA A 394 -5.24 17.08 22.28
N THR A 395 -5.94 18.00 21.61
CA THR A 395 -7.38 17.94 21.42
C THR A 395 -7.69 17.34 20.06
N ALA A 396 -8.76 16.54 19.97
CA ALA A 396 -9.27 16.06 18.69
C ALA A 396 -9.87 17.24 17.92
N LEU A 397 -9.49 17.39 16.66
CA LEU A 397 -9.97 18.43 15.76
C LEU A 397 -10.99 17.82 14.81
N GLU A 398 -12.15 18.47 14.70
CA GLU A 398 -13.21 18.04 13.80
C GLU A 398 -12.82 18.21 12.35
N TRP A 399 -13.18 17.25 11.52
CA TRP A 399 -12.83 17.22 10.11
C TRP A 399 -14.06 17.10 9.23
N TYR A 400 -14.08 17.90 8.17
CA TYR A 400 -15.18 18.00 7.23
C TYR A 400 -14.67 17.84 5.80
N VAL A 401 -15.45 17.13 4.98
CA VAL A 401 -15.32 17.09 3.52
C VAL A 401 -16.62 17.66 2.96
N GLY A 402 -16.51 18.81 2.30
CA GLY A 402 -17.63 19.68 1.98
C GLY A 402 -18.33 20.15 3.25
N ASP A 403 -19.65 19.95 3.30
CA ASP A 403 -20.49 20.25 4.46
C ASP A 403 -20.69 19.04 5.39
N THR A 404 -20.14 17.88 5.03
CA THR A 404 -20.28 16.64 5.80
C THR A 404 -19.16 16.52 6.82
N GLN A 405 -19.51 16.27 8.08
CA GLN A 405 -18.52 15.91 9.10
C GLN A 405 -18.00 14.49 8.81
N ALA A 406 -16.75 14.42 8.39
CA ALA A 406 -16.10 13.18 7.97
C ALA A 406 -15.54 12.40 9.17
N GLY A 407 -15.17 13.11 10.24
CA GLY A 407 -14.56 12.49 11.40
C GLY A 407 -13.74 13.46 12.23
N SER A 408 -12.66 12.95 12.84
CA SER A 408 -11.75 13.78 13.64
C SER A 408 -10.29 13.35 13.50
N PHE A 409 -9.39 14.33 13.66
CA PHE A 409 -7.95 14.14 13.73
C PHE A 409 -7.44 14.44 15.13
N LYS A 410 -6.58 13.58 15.66
CA LYS A 410 -5.81 13.85 16.87
C LYS A 410 -4.34 13.60 16.58
N GLN A 411 -3.50 14.62 16.72
CA GLN A 411 -2.10 14.53 16.30
C GLN A 411 -1.16 15.04 17.38
N ALA A 412 -0.04 14.34 17.56
CA ALA A 412 1.08 14.81 18.37
C ALA A 412 2.33 14.02 18.03
N ARG A 413 3.47 14.73 17.93
CA ARG A 413 4.81 14.13 17.97
C ARG A 413 4.96 12.98 16.96
N ASN A 414 4.63 13.25 15.70
CA ASN A 414 4.65 12.34 14.55
C ASN A 414 3.56 11.26 14.50
N LEU A 415 2.68 11.16 15.51
CA LEU A 415 1.53 10.25 15.47
C LEU A 415 0.26 11.01 15.12
N SER A 416 -0.49 10.52 14.14
CA SER A 416 -1.87 10.91 13.85
C SER A 416 -2.81 9.77 14.17
N LEU A 417 -3.90 10.05 14.89
CA LEU A 417 -5.04 9.16 15.07
C LEU A 417 -6.25 9.79 14.39
N VAL A 418 -6.81 9.10 13.40
CA VAL A 418 -7.93 9.57 12.57
C VAL A 418 -9.12 8.66 12.78
N THR A 419 -10.22 9.19 13.25
CA THR A 419 -11.51 8.47 13.31
C THR A 419 -12.33 8.93 12.12
N ILE A 420 -12.78 7.99 11.28
CA ILE A 420 -13.71 8.25 10.18
C ILE A 420 -15.10 7.79 10.62
N TYR A 421 -16.06 8.72 10.61
CA TYR A 421 -17.43 8.42 11.01
C TYR A 421 -18.15 7.61 9.94
N ASP A 422 -18.98 6.68 10.39
CA ASP A 422 -19.77 5.75 9.56
C ASP A 422 -18.93 4.82 8.67
N GLY A 423 -17.63 4.70 8.94
CA GLY A 423 -16.74 3.75 8.26
C GLY A 423 -16.75 2.37 8.94
N SER A 424 -16.71 1.31 8.13
CA SER A 424 -16.51 -0.07 8.56
C SER A 424 -15.02 -0.40 8.73
N HIS A 425 -14.69 -1.70 8.79
CA HIS A 425 -13.31 -2.20 8.70
C HIS A 425 -12.60 -1.81 7.41
N MET A 426 -13.33 -1.77 6.28
CA MET A 426 -12.80 -1.34 4.98
C MET A 426 -13.19 0.12 4.72
N VAL A 427 -12.55 1.06 5.40
CA VAL A 427 -12.97 2.48 5.35
C VAL A 427 -13.03 3.04 3.92
N SER A 428 -12.10 2.63 3.05
CA SER A 428 -12.08 3.10 1.66
C SER A 428 -13.23 2.53 0.81
N TYR A 429 -13.90 1.48 1.26
CA TYR A 429 -15.13 0.98 0.66
C TYR A 429 -16.31 1.89 1.00
N ASP A 430 -16.49 2.26 2.27
CA ASP A 430 -17.64 3.06 2.71
C ASP A 430 -17.49 4.57 2.46
N LYS A 431 -16.26 5.07 2.63
CA LYS A 431 -15.92 6.50 2.72
C LYS A 431 -14.74 6.85 1.79
N PRO A 432 -14.85 6.56 0.48
CA PRO A 432 -13.72 6.69 -0.45
C PRO A 432 -13.24 8.15 -0.62
N LEU A 433 -14.13 9.13 -0.49
CA LEU A 433 -13.78 10.54 -0.61
C LEU A 433 -12.99 11.04 0.60
N GLU A 434 -13.45 10.64 1.79
CA GLU A 434 -12.82 10.93 3.06
C GLU A 434 -11.43 10.28 3.14
N THR A 435 -11.28 9.00 2.77
CA THR A 435 -9.97 8.36 2.81
C THR A 435 -8.98 8.95 1.81
N LEU A 436 -9.45 9.41 0.63
CA LEU A 436 -8.62 10.16 -0.32
C LEU A 436 -8.14 11.49 0.29
N ASP A 437 -9.02 12.29 0.89
CA ASP A 437 -8.62 13.54 1.54
C ASP A 437 -7.64 13.28 2.69
N MET A 438 -7.90 12.27 3.51
CA MET A 438 -7.06 11.88 4.63
C MET A 438 -5.63 11.53 4.18
N ILE A 439 -5.48 10.68 3.16
CA ILE A 439 -4.15 10.29 2.69
C ILE A 439 -3.43 11.45 1.99
N ASN A 440 -4.17 12.30 1.26
CA ASN A 440 -3.62 13.50 0.64
C ASN A 440 -3.02 14.44 1.70
N ARG A 441 -3.75 14.67 2.80
CA ARG A 441 -3.25 15.42 3.96
C ARG A 441 -2.00 14.79 4.57
N PHE A 442 -1.97 13.46 4.71
CA PHE A 442 -0.82 12.74 5.25
C PHE A 442 0.45 12.92 4.38
N MET A 443 0.27 12.96 3.06
CA MET A 443 1.36 13.16 2.11
C MET A 443 1.69 14.64 1.84
N GLY A 444 0.87 15.58 2.34
CA GLY A 444 0.99 17.01 2.08
C GLY A 444 0.67 17.40 0.63
N VAL A 445 -0.35 16.78 0.03
CA VAL A 445 -0.81 17.01 -1.36
C VAL A 445 -2.32 17.26 -1.39
N GLY A 446 -2.87 17.52 -2.59
CA GLY A 446 -4.32 17.64 -2.81
C GLY A 446 -4.94 18.96 -2.38
N ASP A 447 -4.18 19.90 -1.82
CA ASP A 447 -4.61 21.27 -1.50
C ASP A 447 -5.91 21.36 -0.67
N ASN A 448 -6.12 20.41 0.26
CA ASN A 448 -7.35 20.27 1.04
C ASN A 448 -8.60 20.11 0.15
N MET A 449 -8.46 19.36 -0.93
CA MET A 449 -9.53 18.96 -1.83
C MET A 449 -9.51 17.43 -1.99
N ALA A 450 -10.69 16.83 -2.08
CA ALA A 450 -10.85 15.46 -2.55
C ALA A 450 -11.86 15.44 -3.69
N ASN A 451 -11.43 14.98 -4.86
CA ASN A 451 -12.24 14.97 -6.07
C ASN A 451 -13.01 16.28 -6.33
N GLY A 452 -12.33 17.43 -6.17
CA GLY A 452 -12.92 18.76 -6.34
C GLY A 452 -13.84 19.23 -5.20
N VAL A 453 -14.00 18.45 -4.13
CA VAL A 453 -14.75 18.85 -2.92
C VAL A 453 -13.77 19.42 -1.89
N PRO A 454 -13.97 20.66 -1.41
CA PRO A 454 -13.09 21.26 -0.39
C PRO A 454 -13.26 20.56 0.95
N SER A 455 -12.16 20.40 1.68
CA SER A 455 -12.14 19.79 3.02
C SER A 455 -11.43 20.72 4.02
N ARG A 456 -11.70 20.53 5.31
CA ARG A 456 -11.06 21.31 6.38
C ARG A 456 -10.97 20.53 7.68
N VAL A 457 -9.91 20.80 8.45
CA VAL A 457 -9.80 20.39 9.85
C VAL A 457 -9.96 21.64 10.71
N VAL A 458 -10.99 21.69 11.54
CA VAL A 458 -11.37 22.87 12.32
C VAL A 458 -10.30 23.16 13.37
N GLY A 459 -9.78 24.38 13.37
CA GLY A 459 -8.77 24.83 14.34
C GLY A 459 -7.33 24.44 14.01
N ASP A 460 -7.08 23.77 12.88
CA ASP A 460 -5.71 23.53 12.40
C ASP A 460 -5.16 24.81 11.75
N THR A 461 -4.13 25.41 12.38
CA THR A 461 -3.48 26.64 11.93
C THR A 461 -2.34 26.40 10.94
N SER A 462 -2.19 25.20 10.39
CA SER A 462 -1.16 24.87 9.41
C SER A 462 -1.33 25.70 8.12
N PRO A 463 -0.23 26.10 7.44
CA PRO A 463 -0.30 26.91 6.22
C PRO A 463 -1.06 26.14 5.13
N GLY A 464 -2.31 26.55 4.83
CA GLY A 464 -3.21 25.86 3.90
C GLY A 464 -4.67 25.84 4.36
N ASN A 465 -4.94 26.00 5.66
CA ASN A 465 -6.29 26.17 6.18
C ASN A 465 -6.69 27.64 6.21
N HIS A 466 -7.07 28.19 5.06
CA HIS A 466 -7.90 29.38 5.07
C HIS A 466 -9.34 28.94 5.33
N GLU A 467 -9.90 29.35 6.47
CA GLU A 467 -11.36 29.32 6.68
C GLU A 467 -12.02 30.00 5.47
N GLY A 468 -12.73 29.21 4.67
CA GLY A 468 -13.37 29.68 3.46
C GLY A 468 -14.41 30.74 3.79
N SER A 469 -14.10 32.00 3.47
CA SER A 469 -15.13 32.98 3.13
C SER A 469 -15.82 32.52 1.84
N PRO A 470 -17.13 32.78 1.62
CA PRO A 470 -17.84 32.27 0.45
C PRO A 470 -17.13 32.72 -0.82
N SER A 471 -16.60 31.77 -1.59
CA SER A 471 -15.87 32.08 -2.81
C SER A 471 -16.82 32.68 -3.83
N GLN A 472 -16.54 33.92 -4.20
CA GLN A 472 -16.97 34.46 -5.48
C GLN A 472 -16.44 33.53 -6.58
N GLU A 473 -17.36 33.12 -7.45
CA GLU A 473 -17.14 32.34 -8.66
C GLU A 473 -16.00 32.96 -9.49
N ASN A 474 -14.79 32.40 -9.40
CA ASN A 474 -13.65 32.82 -10.19
C ASN A 474 -13.69 32.11 -11.55
N ASP A 475 -14.30 32.80 -12.51
CA ASP A 475 -14.33 32.43 -13.92
C ASP A 475 -12.92 32.54 -14.55
N TRP A 476 -12.17 31.44 -14.55
CA TRP A 476 -10.85 31.34 -15.17
C TRP A 476 -10.89 31.32 -16.71
N SER A 477 -12.07 31.38 -17.34
CA SER A 477 -12.19 31.35 -18.81
C SER A 477 -11.60 32.58 -19.51
N GLN A 478 -11.42 33.71 -18.80
CA GLN A 478 -10.78 34.91 -19.37
C GLN A 478 -9.25 34.82 -19.45
N TYR A 479 -8.58 34.04 -18.61
CA TYR A 479 -7.12 33.99 -18.56
C TYR A 479 -6.51 33.11 -19.66
N TYR A 480 -7.19 32.04 -20.10
CA TYR A 480 -6.76 31.24 -21.25
C TYR A 480 -6.81 32.04 -22.55
N GLY A 481 -7.77 32.96 -22.71
CA GLY A 481 -7.87 33.83 -23.89
C GLY A 481 -6.72 34.84 -24.02
N MET A 482 -6.22 35.36 -22.91
CA MET A 482 -5.15 36.37 -22.93
C MET A 482 -3.77 35.77 -23.26
N GLY A 483 -3.48 34.55 -22.78
CA GLY A 483 -2.23 33.85 -23.08
C GLY A 483 -2.07 33.50 -24.56
N THR A 484 -3.14 33.04 -25.20
CA THR A 484 -3.14 32.71 -26.64
C THR A 484 -2.97 33.97 -27.51
N LEU A 485 -3.61 35.09 -27.13
CA LEU A 485 -3.45 36.36 -27.84
C LEU A 485 -2.03 36.93 -27.71
N ALA A 486 -1.41 36.83 -26.54
CA ALA A 486 -0.02 37.27 -26.33
C ALA A 486 0.96 36.44 -27.19
N LEU A 487 0.78 35.12 -27.28
CA LEU A 487 1.62 34.24 -28.08
C LEU A 487 1.52 34.55 -29.59
N ILE A 488 0.31 34.81 -30.08
CA ILE A 488 0.08 35.22 -31.48
C ILE A 488 0.79 36.55 -31.77
N PHE A 489 0.70 37.53 -30.87
CA PHE A 489 1.38 38.82 -31.03
C PHE A 489 2.90 38.66 -31.10
N VAL A 490 3.50 37.80 -30.27
CA VAL A 490 4.95 37.54 -30.28
C VAL A 490 5.38 36.88 -31.60
N ILE A 491 4.62 35.91 -32.11
CA ILE A 491 4.93 35.23 -33.38
C ILE A 491 4.80 36.21 -34.55
N CYS A 492 3.74 37.02 -34.58
CA CYS A 492 3.57 38.05 -35.61
C CYS A 492 4.69 39.08 -35.57
N PHE A 493 5.11 39.53 -34.38
CA PHE A 493 6.19 40.50 -34.22
C PHE A 493 7.55 39.92 -34.66
N ALA A 494 7.82 38.65 -34.36
CA ALA A 494 9.02 37.95 -34.82
C ALA A 494 9.04 37.79 -36.35
N GLY A 495 7.89 37.47 -36.96
CA GLY A 495 7.75 37.37 -38.41
C GLY A 495 7.97 38.70 -39.13
N VAL A 496 7.40 39.79 -38.61
CA VAL A 496 7.58 41.15 -39.14
C VAL A 496 9.04 41.60 -39.01
N SER A 497 9.65 41.38 -37.84
CA SER A 497 11.05 41.71 -37.59
C SER A 497 12.00 40.93 -38.52
N GLY A 498 11.74 39.63 -38.72
CA GLY A 498 12.47 38.80 -39.67
C GLY A 498 12.32 39.26 -41.13
N TYR A 499 11.13 39.69 -41.53
CA TYR A 499 10.87 40.23 -42.88
C TYR A 499 11.64 41.53 -43.14
N PHE A 500 11.65 42.47 -42.19
CA PHE A 500 12.41 43.71 -42.33
C PHE A 500 13.93 43.46 -42.30
N TRP A 501 14.40 42.55 -41.47
CA TRP A 501 15.80 42.12 -41.45
C TRP A 501 16.21 41.52 -42.81
N TYR A 502 15.39 40.64 -43.40
CA TYR A 502 15.64 40.07 -44.71
C TYR A 502 15.65 41.13 -45.83
N LYS A 503 14.73 42.10 -45.80
CA LYS A 503 14.65 43.19 -46.79
C LYS A 503 15.83 44.16 -46.70
N SER A 504 16.39 44.37 -45.50
CA SER A 504 17.56 45.23 -45.26
C SER A 504 18.89 44.64 -45.74
N ARG A 505 18.92 43.37 -46.19
CA ARG A 505 20.13 42.68 -46.68
C ARG A 505 20.17 42.43 -48.19
N LYS A 506 19.25 42.98 -48.99
CA LYS A 506 19.40 42.92 -50.46
C LYS A 506 20.34 44.03 -50.96
N PRO A 507 21.49 43.71 -51.58
CA PRO A 507 22.29 44.72 -52.25
C PRO A 507 21.57 45.18 -53.53
N ALA A 508 21.48 46.50 -53.70
CA ALA A 508 21.01 47.12 -54.94
C ALA A 508 22.01 46.81 -56.06
N PHE A 509 21.59 46.03 -57.05
CA PHE A 509 22.36 45.77 -58.25
C PHE A 509 22.01 46.86 -59.28
N GLN A 510 22.90 47.82 -59.46
CA GLN A 510 22.80 48.84 -60.50
C GLN A 510 24.09 48.84 -61.32
N GLY A 511 23.98 48.45 -62.59
CA GLY A 511 25.07 48.31 -63.54
C GLY A 511 25.40 49.59 -64.33
N TYR A 512 26.37 49.42 -65.24
CA TYR A 512 27.18 50.37 -66.05
C TYR A 512 28.51 50.76 -65.39
N GLY A 513 29.69 50.69 -66.03
CA GLY A 513 30.16 50.37 -67.39
C GLY A 513 31.70 50.59 -67.40
N PRO A 514 32.48 50.13 -68.40
CA PRO A 514 33.92 49.91 -68.27
C PRO A 514 34.77 51.03 -68.87
N THR A 515 35.80 51.50 -68.15
CA THR A 515 36.94 52.25 -68.73
C THR A 515 38.23 52.10 -67.91
N GLY A 516 39.23 51.46 -68.52
CA GLY A 516 40.63 51.85 -68.66
C GLY A 516 41.48 52.39 -67.48
N GLY A 517 42.72 51.88 -67.40
CA GLY A 517 43.91 52.74 -67.23
C GLY A 517 44.78 52.54 -65.98
N SER A 518 45.93 51.86 -66.20
CA SER A 518 47.32 52.26 -65.83
C SER A 518 47.72 52.74 -64.41
N HIS A 519 48.87 52.20 -63.98
CA HIS A 519 49.94 52.77 -63.11
C HIS A 519 49.64 53.04 -61.62
N MET A 520 50.30 52.35 -60.67
CA MET A 520 51.67 52.50 -60.11
C MET A 520 51.77 53.53 -58.97
N ASP A 521 52.48 53.08 -57.93
CA ASP A 521 53.18 53.78 -56.84
C ASP A 521 52.46 54.24 -55.56
N GLY A 522 53.17 54.01 -54.45
CA GLY A 522 53.26 54.99 -53.36
C GLY A 522 52.80 54.56 -51.97
N GLY A 523 53.64 53.77 -51.28
CA GLY A 523 54.35 54.22 -50.07
C GLY A 523 53.63 54.67 -48.78
N GLU A 524 54.14 54.11 -47.69
CA GLU A 524 54.19 54.62 -46.30
C GLU A 524 52.91 54.49 -45.44
N GLY A 525 52.91 53.92 -44.23
CA GLY A 525 53.99 53.51 -43.34
C GLY A 525 53.70 54.00 -41.93
N LEU A 526 53.56 53.07 -40.96
CA LEU A 526 53.97 53.27 -39.56
C LEU A 526 53.93 51.91 -38.81
N GLY A 527 55.14 51.39 -38.56
CA GLY A 527 55.43 50.28 -37.64
C GLY A 527 55.34 50.71 -36.17
N ILE A 528 55.35 49.78 -35.21
CA ILE A 528 56.52 49.26 -34.46
C ILE A 528 56.10 47.89 -33.86
N ILE A 529 56.59 46.71 -34.32
CA ILE A 529 57.76 45.90 -33.86
C ILE A 529 57.82 45.68 -32.32
N GLY A 530 57.57 44.49 -31.76
CA GLY A 530 58.49 43.33 -31.63
C GLY A 530 59.29 43.42 -30.31
N LEU A 531 59.53 42.40 -29.47
CA LEU A 531 59.95 41.02 -29.73
C LEU A 531 60.23 40.27 -28.39
N GLN A 532 60.03 38.94 -28.38
CA GLN A 532 60.80 37.88 -27.65
C GLN A 532 60.75 37.81 -26.09
N LYS A 533 60.73 36.64 -25.41
CA LYS A 533 61.50 35.37 -25.57
C LYS A 533 60.97 34.21 -24.66
N LYS A 534 61.02 32.95 -25.16
CA LYS A 534 61.45 31.64 -24.53
C LYS A 534 60.83 31.17 -23.17
N ARG A 535 60.60 29.88 -22.81
CA ARG A 535 60.94 28.52 -23.32
C ARG A 535 60.11 27.46 -22.52
N HIS A 536 59.99 26.24 -23.09
CA HIS A 536 59.50 24.93 -22.58
C HIS A 536 60.02 24.52 -21.17
N ALA A 537 59.56 23.49 -20.42
CA ALA A 537 59.00 22.17 -20.75
C ALA A 537 58.38 21.41 -19.53
N LYS A 538 57.70 20.31 -19.90
CA LYS A 538 57.09 19.11 -19.27
C LYS A 538 57.80 18.29 -18.15
N LEU A 539 57.00 17.37 -17.54
CA LEU A 539 57.27 16.05 -16.88
C LEU A 539 57.78 16.06 -15.41
N ARG A 540 57.59 15.07 -14.51
CA ARG A 540 56.74 13.85 -14.28
C ARG A 540 57.18 13.32 -12.87
N ILE A 541 56.23 12.82 -12.06
CA ILE A 541 56.24 11.51 -11.33
C ILE A 541 57.41 11.06 -10.39
N ASP A 542 56.95 10.55 -9.23
CA ASP A 542 57.44 9.48 -8.32
C ASP A 542 58.32 9.75 -7.06
N ASP A 543 57.78 9.16 -5.96
CA ASP A 543 58.37 8.27 -4.94
C ASP A 543 59.09 8.72 -3.63
N HIS A 544 58.55 8.11 -2.55
CA HIS A 544 59.18 7.38 -1.43
C HIS A 544 59.51 8.05 -0.06
N ASP A 545 58.87 7.47 0.99
CA ASP A 545 59.40 6.88 2.27
C ASP A 545 60.34 7.68 3.19
N ASP A 546 60.36 7.57 4.54
CA ASP A 546 60.08 6.40 5.40
C ASP A 546 60.00 6.78 6.92
N THR A 547 59.27 5.98 7.71
CA THR A 547 59.47 5.47 9.11
C THR A 547 59.46 6.35 10.40
N ASN A 548 58.59 5.99 11.37
CA ASN A 548 58.94 5.27 12.62
C ASN A 548 57.71 4.90 13.51
N GLU A 549 57.42 3.59 13.59
CA GLU A 549 57.21 2.67 14.75
C GLU A 549 57.08 3.24 16.20
N LEU A 550 56.35 2.69 17.20
CA LEU A 550 55.65 1.41 17.48
C LEU A 550 54.74 1.58 18.74
N ASP A 551 53.62 0.87 18.83
CA ASP A 551 53.33 -0.11 19.93
C ASP A 551 51.99 -0.84 19.72
N GLU A 552 52.04 -2.16 19.98
CA GLU A 552 51.03 -3.20 19.77
C GLU A 552 49.86 -3.16 20.78
N LEU A 553 48.67 -3.58 20.32
CA LEU A 553 47.79 -4.43 21.13
C LEU A 553 46.84 -5.25 20.25
N VAL A 554 47.03 -6.57 20.31
CA VAL A 554 46.22 -7.64 19.73
C VAL A 554 44.91 -7.78 20.51
N ILE A 555 43.79 -8.08 19.84
CA ILE A 555 42.78 -9.10 20.25
C ILE A 555 41.86 -9.44 19.07
N GLU A 556 41.63 -10.74 18.93
CA GLU A 556 40.94 -11.49 17.89
C GLU A 556 39.41 -11.31 17.88
N THR A 557 38.80 -11.48 16.72
CA THR A 557 37.37 -11.85 16.52
C THR A 557 37.03 -13.19 17.19
N PRO A 558 35.78 -13.34 17.65
CA PRO A 558 34.93 -14.44 17.13
C PRO A 558 33.47 -13.96 16.91
N GLY A 559 32.69 -14.48 15.97
CA GLY A 559 32.60 -15.88 15.56
C GLY A 559 31.50 -16.58 16.36
N THR A 560 30.38 -16.84 15.70
CA THR A 560 29.23 -17.66 16.13
C THR A 560 29.61 -19.01 16.73
N LEU A 561 28.97 -19.39 17.85
CA LEU A 561 28.44 -20.72 18.25
C LEU A 561 28.52 -20.89 19.78
N PHE A 562 27.39 -21.14 20.43
CA PHE A 562 27.34 -22.13 21.52
C PHE A 562 26.00 -22.87 21.48
N THR A 563 26.08 -24.09 20.98
CA THR A 563 25.33 -25.25 21.47
C THR A 563 25.57 -25.42 22.97
N ALA A 564 24.51 -25.74 23.72
CA ALA A 564 24.65 -26.39 25.03
C ALA A 564 23.84 -27.68 25.00
N GLU A 565 24.57 -28.79 24.97
CA GLU A 565 24.07 -30.13 25.28
C GLU A 565 23.71 -30.23 26.77
N GLY A 566 22.63 -30.97 27.04
CA GLY A 566 22.64 -32.07 27.99
C GLY A 566 22.84 -31.75 29.48
N TYR A 567 21.73 -31.60 30.19
CA TYR A 567 21.63 -32.18 31.53
C TYR A 567 20.54 -33.25 31.55
N SER A 568 20.97 -34.48 31.83
CA SER A 568 20.11 -35.60 32.17
C SER A 568 19.52 -35.40 33.57
N GLY A 569 18.22 -35.60 33.65
CA GLY A 569 17.46 -35.71 34.90
C GLY A 569 16.22 -36.54 34.60
N ASP A 570 16.34 -37.84 34.79
CA ASP A 570 15.24 -38.81 34.79
C ASP A 570 14.29 -38.45 35.94
N ASP A 571 13.04 -38.11 35.65
CA ASP A 571 11.94 -38.62 36.46
C ASP A 571 10.63 -38.68 35.68
N ARG A 572 9.98 -39.83 35.83
CA ARG A 572 8.84 -40.30 35.05
C ARG A 572 7.54 -39.71 35.58
N GLY A 573 6.66 -39.31 34.67
CA GLY A 573 5.26 -38.97 34.97
C GLY A 573 4.37 -39.19 33.75
N HIS A 574 3.84 -40.40 33.62
CA HIS A 574 2.89 -40.80 32.59
C HIS A 574 1.63 -39.94 32.57
N TYR A 575 1.26 -39.39 31.40
CA TYR A 575 -0.14 -39.28 30.98
C TYR A 575 -0.24 -39.52 29.47
N GLN A 576 -0.65 -40.73 29.10
CA GLN A 576 -1.13 -41.05 27.76
C GLN A 576 -2.48 -40.33 27.54
N ARG A 577 -2.60 -39.53 26.49
CA ARG A 577 -3.90 -39.29 25.85
C ARG A 577 -3.87 -39.89 24.44
N ALA A 578 -4.76 -40.85 24.25
CA ALA A 578 -4.98 -41.58 23.03
C ALA A 578 -5.51 -40.65 21.93
N ALA A 579 -4.86 -40.65 20.77
CA ALA A 579 -5.45 -40.20 19.53
C ALA A 579 -6.40 -41.30 19.05
N THR A 580 -7.71 -41.04 19.07
CA THR A 580 -8.71 -41.90 18.45
C THR A 580 -8.92 -41.42 17.01
N THR A 581 -8.28 -42.11 16.07
CA THR A 581 -8.57 -42.03 14.65
C THR A 581 -9.96 -42.62 14.39
N ILE A 582 -10.93 -41.80 14.00
CA ILE A 582 -12.20 -42.28 13.44
C ILE A 582 -12.06 -42.27 11.92
N THR A 583 -11.94 -43.47 11.35
CA THR A 583 -12.21 -43.76 9.95
C THR A 583 -13.72 -43.83 9.73
N GLY A 584 -14.22 -43.17 8.68
CA GLY A 584 -15.65 -43.12 8.41
C GLY A 584 -16.04 -42.62 7.02
N ASN A 585 -16.05 -43.56 6.08
CA ASN A 585 -17.02 -43.75 4.98
C ASN A 585 -17.38 -42.62 4.00
N THR A 586 -16.98 -42.90 2.77
CA THR A 586 -17.65 -42.65 1.48
C THR A 586 -19.17 -42.44 1.55
N ILE A 587 -19.64 -41.25 1.17
CA ILE A 587 -21.04 -40.99 0.80
C ILE A 587 -21.07 -40.51 -0.66
N ARG A 588 -21.85 -41.25 -1.47
CA ARG A 588 -22.12 -40.97 -2.88
C ARG A 588 -22.88 -39.65 -3.02
N LYS A 589 -22.36 -38.71 -3.82
CA LYS A 589 -23.12 -37.56 -4.32
C LYS A 589 -24.28 -38.04 -5.20
N LYS A 590 -25.52 -37.80 -4.77
CA LYS A 590 -26.71 -37.84 -5.65
C LYS A 590 -26.82 -36.47 -6.32
N HIS A 591 -26.74 -36.48 -7.64
CA HIS A 591 -27.13 -35.38 -8.52
C HIS A 591 -28.63 -35.08 -8.36
N ILE A 592 -28.99 -33.82 -8.12
CA ILE A 592 -30.34 -33.28 -8.33
C ILE A 592 -30.15 -32.05 -9.25
N PRO A 593 -30.68 -32.04 -10.48
CA PRO A 593 -30.61 -30.87 -11.33
C PRO A 593 -31.75 -29.89 -10.97
N ALA A 594 -31.41 -28.65 -10.65
CA ALA A 594 -32.36 -27.55 -10.60
C ALA A 594 -32.72 -27.13 -12.03
N ARG A 595 -33.99 -27.32 -12.41
CA ARG A 595 -34.59 -26.68 -13.59
C ARG A 595 -35.13 -25.33 -13.14
N PHE A 596 -34.61 -24.25 -13.72
CA PHE A 596 -35.32 -22.97 -13.76
C PHE A 596 -36.34 -23.04 -14.90
N ALA A 597 -37.63 -22.87 -14.56
CA ALA A 597 -38.68 -22.57 -15.51
C ALA A 597 -39.02 -21.09 -15.33
N ILE A 598 -38.95 -20.37 -16.45
CA ILE A 598 -39.45 -19.01 -16.63
C ILE A 598 -40.94 -19.16 -16.93
N GLU A 599 -41.80 -18.57 -16.12
CA GLU A 599 -43.18 -18.25 -16.49
C GLU A 599 -43.42 -16.77 -16.15
N ASP A 600 -43.62 -16.00 -17.22
CA ASP A 600 -44.27 -14.70 -17.21
C ASP A 600 -45.72 -14.87 -16.74
N ASP A 601 -46.20 -13.98 -15.87
CA ASP A 601 -47.60 -13.54 -15.90
C ASP A 601 -47.73 -12.15 -15.28
N ASP A 602 -48.12 -11.20 -16.13
CA ASP A 602 -48.79 -9.95 -15.80
C ASP A 602 -50.11 -10.26 -15.05
N ASP A 603 -50.40 -9.60 -13.93
CA ASP A 603 -51.51 -8.63 -13.81
C ASP A 603 -51.68 -8.12 -12.35
N ASN A 604 -51.74 -6.80 -12.20
CA ASN A 604 -52.50 -5.99 -11.25
C ASN A 604 -52.81 -6.50 -9.81
N GLN A 605 -52.30 -5.78 -8.79
CA GLN A 605 -53.09 -4.85 -7.95
C GLN A 605 -52.28 -4.31 -6.76
N VAL A 606 -52.26 -2.97 -6.66
CA VAL A 606 -51.75 -2.18 -5.53
C VAL A 606 -52.65 -2.34 -4.30
N PRO A 607 -52.08 -2.38 -3.09
CA PRO A 607 -52.60 -1.52 -2.03
C PRO A 607 -51.50 -0.77 -1.26
N ASN A 608 -51.75 0.53 -1.11
CA ASN A 608 -51.17 1.44 -0.13
C ASN A 608 -51.07 0.80 1.26
N ASN A 609 -49.91 0.89 1.90
CA ASN A 609 -49.82 0.94 3.36
C ASN A 609 -48.69 1.89 3.78
N THR A 610 -49.13 3.08 4.22
CA THR A 610 -48.39 4.08 4.98
C THR A 610 -48.00 3.54 6.35
N PHE A 611 -46.71 3.56 6.68
CA PHE A 611 -46.21 3.41 8.05
C PHE A 611 -46.03 4.79 8.71
N PRO A 612 -46.34 4.94 10.02
CA PRO A 612 -46.28 6.23 10.71
C PRO A 612 -44.87 6.56 11.21
N SER A 613 -44.50 7.84 11.08
CA SER A 613 -43.27 8.44 11.60
C SER A 613 -43.26 8.51 13.14
N PRO A 614 -42.08 8.46 13.79
CA PRO A 614 -41.95 8.58 15.24
C PRO A 614 -42.09 10.03 15.73
N PRO A 615 -42.54 10.28 16.98
CA PRO A 615 -42.76 11.63 17.48
C PRO A 615 -41.45 12.31 17.92
N MET A 616 -41.29 13.56 17.50
CA MET A 616 -40.31 14.52 18.00
C MET A 616 -40.51 14.76 19.49
N ARG A 617 -39.42 14.78 20.27
CA ARG A 617 -39.38 15.36 21.61
C ARG A 617 -38.95 16.81 21.51
N ASP A 618 -39.86 17.71 21.84
CA ASP A 618 -39.57 19.11 22.09
C ASP A 618 -38.83 19.30 23.42
N THR A 619 -37.85 20.19 23.37
CA THR A 619 -37.16 20.85 24.46
C THR A 619 -38.11 21.78 25.24
N HIS A 620 -38.08 21.75 26.58
CA HIS A 620 -38.05 22.91 27.49
C HIS A 620 -38.43 22.49 28.93
N ALA A 621 -37.44 22.49 29.83
CA ALA A 621 -37.46 23.01 31.20
C ALA A 621 -36.14 22.68 31.90
#